data_AF-A0A6B3FLC1-F1
#
_entry.id   AF-A0A6B3FLC1-F1
#
_cell.length_a   1.000
_cell.length_b   1.000
_cell.length_c   1.000
_cell.angle_alpha   90.00
_cell.angle_beta   90.00
_cell.angle_gamma   90.00
#
_symmetry.space_group_name_H-M   'P 1'
#
loop_
_entity.id
_entity.type
_entity.pdbx_description
1 polymer ?
#
loop_
_entity_poly.entity_id
_entity_poly.type
_entity_poly.pdbx_seq_one_letter_code
_entity_poly.pdbx_strand_id
1 'polypeptide(L)' 'MKLTVVGGGSTYTPELIDGFARLRDTLPIEELVLVDPAADRLELVGGLARRIFAKQG' A
#
# COMPACT_ATOMS: atom_id res chain seq x y z
N MET A 1 4.05 2.08 -13.59
CA MET A 1 2.93 1.10 -13.56
C MET A 1 1.90 1.47 -12.50
N LYS A 2 0.59 1.30 -12.76
CA LYS A 2 -0.47 1.46 -11.76
C LYS A 2 -0.95 0.11 -11.21
N LEU A 3 -1.10 -0.02 -9.89
CA LEU A 3 -1.53 -1.25 -9.23
C LEU A 3 -2.65 -0.96 -8.22
N THR A 4 -3.70 -1.79 -8.22
CA THR A 4 -4.83 -1.67 -7.29
C THR A 4 -4.92 -2.91 -6.40
N VAL A 5 -5.08 -2.70 -5.09
CA VAL A 5 -5.38 -3.76 -4.12
C VAL A 5 -6.84 -3.63 -3.68
N VAL A 6 -7.64 -4.65 -3.97
CA VAL A 6 -9.02 -4.77 -3.50
C VAL A 6 -9.03 -5.51 -2.16
N GLY A 7 -9.68 -4.96 -1.15
CA GLY A 7 -9.54 -5.39 0.25
C GLY A 7 -8.37 -4.68 0.96
N GLY A 8 -8.07 -3.45 0.57
CA GLY A 8 -6.93 -2.67 1.06
C GLY A 8 -7.01 -2.23 2.52
N GLY A 9 -8.14 -2.41 3.20
CA GLY A 9 -8.28 -2.22 4.65
C GLY A 9 -7.82 -3.43 5.46
N SER A 10 -7.35 -4.50 4.80
CA SER A 10 -6.84 -5.71 5.45
C SER A 10 -5.65 -5.40 6.37
N THR A 11 -5.58 -6.10 7.49
CA THR A 11 -4.42 -6.05 8.39
C THR A 11 -3.16 -6.62 7.73
N TYR A 12 -3.28 -7.33 6.60
CA TYR A 12 -2.17 -7.88 5.82
C TYR A 12 -1.62 -6.91 4.74
N THR A 13 -2.38 -5.85 4.43
CA THR A 13 -1.98 -4.87 3.42
C THR A 13 -0.65 -4.16 3.76
N PRO A 14 -0.32 -3.86 5.03
CA PRO A 14 0.98 -3.31 5.39
C PRO A 14 2.19 -4.18 5.00
N GLU A 15 2.13 -5.51 5.19
CA GLU A 15 3.23 -6.39 4.76
C GLU A 15 3.41 -6.40 3.23
N LEU A 16 2.29 -6.37 2.50
CA LEU A 16 2.31 -6.27 1.04
C LEU A 16 2.96 -4.95 0.58
N ILE A 17 2.62 -3.83 1.22
CA ILE A 17 3.19 -2.52 0.93
C ILE A 17 4.69 -2.46 1.25
N ASP A 18 5.13 -3.04 2.36
CA ASP A 18 6.56 -3.15 2.69
C ASP A 18 7.32 -3.92 1.60
N GLY A 19 6.75 -5.01 1.10
CA GLY A 19 7.28 -5.76 -0.04
C GLY A 19 7.41 -4.89 -1.29
N PHE A 20 6.37 -4.12 -1.65
CA PHE A 20 6.42 -3.20 -2.79
C PHE A 20 7.50 -2.13 -2.64
N ALA A 21 7.64 -1.55 -1.45
CA ALA A 21 8.64 -0.53 -1.19
C ALA A 21 10.07 -1.09 -1.28
N ARG A 22 10.31 -2.30 -0.72
CA ARG A 22 11.62 -2.98 -0.79
C ARG A 22 12.00 -3.44 -2.19
N LEU A 23 11.02 -3.83 -3.01
CA LEU A 23 11.24 -4.43 -4.34
C LEU A 23 10.96 -3.45 -5.48
N ARG A 24 11.07 -2.14 -5.23
CA ARG A 24 10.75 -1.08 -6.20
C ARG A 24 11.49 -1.20 -7.54
N ASP A 25 12.72 -1.73 -7.55
CA ASP A 25 13.52 -1.89 -8.77
C ASP A 25 13.06 -3.07 -9.63
N THR A 26 12.47 -4.09 -8.99
CA THR A 26 11.90 -5.26 -9.66
C THR A 26 10.48 -4.98 -10.14
N LEU A 27 9.70 -4.23 -9.35
CA LEU A 27 8.30 -3.90 -9.63
C LEU A 27 8.08 -2.39 -9.50
N PRO A 28 8.33 -1.61 -10.58
CA PRO A 28 8.26 -0.14 -10.55
C PRO A 28 6.81 0.36 -10.54
N ILE A 29 6.18 0.33 -9.37
CA ILE A 29 4.86 0.89 -9.12
C ILE A 29 4.99 2.42 -9.01
N GLU A 30 4.31 3.13 -9.90
CA GLU A 30 4.21 4.59 -9.90
C GLU A 30 2.97 5.07 -9.14
N GLU A 31 1.93 4.25 -9.09
CA GLU A 31 0.68 4.55 -8.42
C GLU A 31 0.12 3.28 -7.78
N LEU A 32 -0.13 3.34 -6.47
CA LEU A 32 -0.78 2.29 -5.70
C LEU A 32 -2.14 2.79 -5.22
N VAL A 33 -3.21 2.09 -5.59
CA VAL A 33 -4.58 2.38 -5.17
C VAL A 33 -5.04 1.29 -4.21
N LEU A 34 -5.57 1.68 -3.04
CA LEU A 34 -6.20 0.76 -2.10
C LEU A 34 -7.72 0.95 -2.16
N VAL A 35 -8.47 -0.14 -2.27
CA VAL A 35 -9.94 -0.13 -2.30
C VAL A 35 -10.46 -1.04 -1.22
N ASP A 36 -11.39 -0.54 -0.40
CA ASP A 36 -12.09 -1.32 0.61
C ASP A 36 -13.44 -0.67 0.93
N PRO A 37 -14.53 -1.44 1.15
CA PRO A 37 -15.80 -0.87 1.63
C PRO A 37 -15.70 -0.28 3.04
N ALA A 38 -14.76 -0.75 3.87
CA ALA A 38 -14.54 -0.21 5.22
C ALA A 38 -13.60 1.00 5.17
N ALA A 39 -14.17 2.20 5.00
CA ALA A 39 -13.42 3.44 4.83
C ALA A 39 -12.53 3.79 6.04
N ASP A 40 -12.99 3.48 7.26
CA ASP A 40 -12.25 3.65 8.51
C ASP A 40 -10.96 2.81 8.55
N ARG A 41 -11.05 1.55 8.12
CA ARG A 41 -9.89 0.67 7.97
C ARG A 41 -8.97 1.15 6.85
N LEU A 42 -9.55 1.57 5.74
CA LEU A 42 -8.80 2.07 4.59
C LEU A 42 -8.00 3.33 4.94
N GLU A 43 -8.56 4.24 5.72
CA GLU A 43 -7.88 5.45 6.18
C GLU A 43 -6.67 5.12 7.08
N LEU A 44 -6.86 4.20 8.03
CA LEU A 44 -5.79 3.74 8.92
C LEU A 44 -4.65 3.07 8.13
N VAL A 45 -4.99 2.10 7.26
CA VAL A 45 -4.00 1.36 6.48
C VAL A 45 -3.32 2.27 5.45
N GLY A 46 -4.07 3.16 4.78
CA GLY A 46 -3.53 4.14 3.85
C GLY A 46 -2.56 5.11 4.52
N GLY A 47 -2.83 5.53 5.76
CA GLY A 47 -1.90 6.32 6.57
C GLY A 47 -0.59 5.57 6.85
N LEU A 48 -0.67 4.30 7.23
CA LEU A 48 0.51 3.45 7.44
C LEU A 48 1.29 3.22 6.14
N ALA A 49 0.60 2.96 5.03
CA ALA A 49 1.18 2.77 3.71
C ALA A 49 2.10 3.95 3.31
N ARG A 50 1.59 5.17 3.46
CA ARG A 50 2.33 6.41 3.17
C ARG A 50 3.60 6.52 4.02
N ARG A 51 3.54 6.15 5.30
CA ARG A 51 4.71 6.17 6.20
C ARG A 51 5.77 5.14 5.81
N ILE A 52 5.35 3.94 5.37
CA ILE A 52 6.29 2.90 4.91
C ILE A 52 7.03 3.39 3.66
N PHE A 53 6.31 3.89 2.64
CA PHE A 53 6.95 4.43 1.44
C PHE A 53 7.85 5.63 1.73
N ALA A 54 7.43 6.54 2.62
CA ALA A 54 8.23 7.70 2.99
C ALA A 54 9.54 7.34 3.71
N LYS A 55 9.61 6.20 4.40
CA LYS A 55 10.84 5.72 5.07
C LYS A 55 11.83 5.06 4.10
N GLN A 56 11.35 4.56 2.96
CA GLN A 56 12.15 3.89 1.93
C GLN A 56 12.65 4.87 0.84
N GLY A 57 12.26 6.15 0.95
CA GLY A 57 12.71 7.26 0.11
C GLY A 57 13.90 7.99 0.70
#